data_AF-A0A7C7A6T2-F1
#
_entry.id   AF-A0A7C7A6T2-F1
#
_cell.length_a   1.000
_cell.length_b   1.000
_cell.length_c   1.000
_cell.angle_alpha   90.00
_cell.angle_beta   90.00
_cell.angle_gamma   90.00
#
_symmetry.space_group_name_H-M   'P 1'
#
loop_
_entity.id
_entity.type
_entity.pdbx_description
1 polymer ?
#
loop_
_entity_poly.entity_id
_entity_poly.type
_entity_poly.pdbx_seq_one_letter_code
_entity_poly.pdbx_strand_id
1 'polypeptide(L)'
;MKELFYEFTEAKSSIEARELLIKWIKIACSSEIKDYVSCANTLSNWINEIVNSFDIPYTNGCTEGFNNKIKVIKRNAFGFRNFENFRTRILHCCN
;
A
#
# COMPACT_ATOMS: atom_id res chain seq x y z
N MET A 1 0.50 4.85 18.80
CA MET A 1 -0.14 4.90 17.46
C MET A 1 0.50 3.92 16.47
N LYS A 2 1.82 3.89 16.32
CA LYS A 2 2.50 2.91 15.44
C LYS A 2 2.29 1.46 15.89
N GLU A 3 2.45 1.18 17.18
CA GLU A 3 2.27 -0.17 17.76
C GLU A 3 0.84 -0.70 17.56
N LEU A 4 -0.17 0.13 17.86
CA LEU A 4 -1.57 -0.19 17.58
C LEU A 4 -1.86 -0.44 16.09
N PHE A 5 -1.09 0.15 15.18
CA PHE A 5 -1.23 -0.13 13.75
C PHE A 5 -0.66 -1.51 13.40
N TYR A 6 0.41 -1.94 14.08
CA TYR A 6 0.98 -3.26 13.87
C TYR A 6 0.02 -4.38 14.29
N GLU A 7 -0.76 -4.16 15.36
CA GLU A 7 -1.84 -5.08 15.74
C GLU A 7 -2.79 -5.33 14.56
N PHE A 8 -3.19 -4.28 13.84
CA PHE A 8 -4.01 -4.41 12.63
C PHE A 8 -3.29 -5.20 11.52
N THR A 9 -2.00 -4.96 11.28
CA THR A 9 -1.26 -5.65 10.21
C THR A 9 -1.05 -7.14 10.47
N GLU A 10 -1.10 -7.56 11.73
CA GLU A 10 -0.93 -8.95 12.16
C GLU A 10 -2.26 -9.70 12.37
N ALA A 11 -3.39 -9.04 12.07
CA ALA A 11 -4.72 -9.65 12.17
C ALA A 11 -4.82 -10.93 11.32
N LYS A 12 -5.58 -11.90 11.82
CA LYS A 12 -5.70 -13.24 11.19
C LYS A 12 -6.94 -13.41 10.33
N SER A 13 -7.85 -12.44 10.37
CA SER A 13 -9.10 -12.45 9.62
C SER A 13 -9.55 -11.04 9.29
N SER A 14 -10.38 -10.90 8.26
CA SER A 14 -11.02 -9.62 7.92
C SER A 14 -11.84 -9.02 9.08
N ILE A 15 -12.52 -9.84 9.87
CA ILE A 15 -13.33 -9.39 11.00
C ILE A 15 -12.44 -8.70 12.05
N GLU A 16 -11.38 -9.38 12.47
CA GLU A 16 -10.40 -8.84 13.43
C GLU A 16 -9.70 -7.60 12.87
N ALA A 17 -9.26 -7.64 11.61
CA ALA A 17 -8.62 -6.52 10.94
C ALA A 17 -9.52 -5.27 10.92
N ARG A 18 -10.83 -5.45 10.69
CA ARG A 18 -11.80 -4.34 10.68
C ARG A 18 -11.91 -3.68 12.04
N GLU A 19 -12.03 -4.46 13.10
CA GLU A 19 -12.15 -3.93 14.46
C GLU A 19 -10.90 -3.14 14.87
N LEU A 20 -9.72 -3.71 14.62
CA LEU A 20 -8.44 -3.08 14.92
C LEU A 20 -8.20 -1.82 14.08
N LEU A 21 -8.54 -1.84 12.79
CA LEU A 21 -8.38 -0.69 11.91
C LEU A 21 -9.34 0.45 12.29
N ILE A 22 -10.61 0.15 12.61
CA ILE A 22 -11.56 1.17 13.10
C ILE A 22 -11.07 1.80 14.40
N LYS A 23 -10.57 0.98 15.34
CA LYS A 23 -9.98 1.47 16.59
C LYS A 23 -8.81 2.41 16.31
N TRP A 24 -7.92 2.03 15.41
CA TRP A 24 -6.77 2.85 15.03
C TRP A 24 -7.19 4.17 14.36
N ILE A 25 -8.13 4.12 13.40
CA ILE A 25 -8.64 5.32 12.69
C ILE A 25 -9.21 6.33 13.68
N LYS A 26 -10.00 5.89 14.67
CA LYS A 26 -10.55 6.77 15.72
C LYS A 26 -9.46 7.51 16.48
N ILE A 27 -8.42 6.79 16.90
CA ILE A 27 -7.28 7.35 17.65
C ILE A 27 -6.46 8.30 16.77
N ALA A 28 -6.23 7.94 15.50
CA ALA A 28 -5.48 8.76 14.55
C ALA A 28 -6.22 10.07 14.24
N CYS A 29 -7.54 10.02 14.07
CA CYS A 29 -8.37 11.21 13.87
C CYS A 29 -8.38 12.14 15.09
N SER A 30 -8.30 11.62 16.32
CA SER A 30 -8.26 12.42 17.54
C SER A 30 -6.87 12.91 17.93
N SER A 31 -5.82 12.57 17.18
CA SER A 31 -4.43 12.87 17.56
C SER A 31 -3.96 14.30 17.26
N GLU A 32 -4.79 15.13 16.61
CA GLU A 32 -4.48 16.49 16.11
C GLU A 32 -3.28 16.57 15.14
N ILE A 33 -2.63 15.45 14.81
CA ILE A 33 -1.53 15.37 13.87
C ILE A 33 -2.10 15.21 12.46
N LYS A 34 -1.94 16.26 11.63
CA LYS A 34 -2.50 16.33 10.27
C LYS A 34 -2.17 15.11 9.41
N ASP A 35 -0.93 14.61 9.47
CA ASP A 35 -0.50 13.46 8.67
C ASP A 35 -1.23 12.18 9.08
N TYR A 36 -1.45 11.97 10.39
CA TYR A 36 -2.23 10.84 10.89
C TYR A 36 -3.71 10.95 10.52
N VAL A 37 -4.29 12.14 10.63
CA VAL A 37 -5.69 12.39 10.22
C VAL A 37 -5.86 12.11 8.72
N SER A 38 -4.94 12.61 7.88
CA SER A 38 -4.96 12.36 6.43
C SER A 38 -4.82 10.87 6.09
N CYS A 39 -3.92 10.17 6.78
CA CYS A 39 -3.75 8.73 6.63
C CYS A 39 -5.01 7.97 7.05
N ALA A 40 -5.60 8.31 8.19
CA ALA A 40 -6.83 7.72 8.71
C ALA A 40 -8.01 7.91 7.75
N ASN A 41 -8.18 9.10 7.17
CA ASN A 41 -9.19 9.35 6.16
C ASN A 41 -9.00 8.47 4.92
N THR A 42 -7.76 8.30 4.48
CA THR A 42 -7.45 7.42 3.33
C THR A 42 -7.79 5.97 3.66
N LEU A 43 -7.36 5.47 4.81
CA LEU A 43 -7.66 4.10 5.25
C LEU A 43 -9.16 3.87 5.44
N SER A 44 -9.90 4.88 5.92
CA SER A 44 -11.36 4.81 6.06
C SER A 44 -12.07 4.70 4.70
N ASN A 45 -11.58 5.40 3.67
CA ASN A 45 -12.17 5.36 2.33
C ASN A 45 -12.02 3.99 1.65
N TRP A 46 -10.94 3.26 1.98
CA TRP A 46 -10.60 1.97 1.39
C TRP A 46 -10.75 0.79 2.37
N ILE A 47 -11.51 1.00 3.45
CA ILE A 47 -11.55 0.06 4.57
C ILE A 47 -12.02 -1.33 4.13
N ASN A 48 -12.96 -1.41 3.18
CA ASN A 48 -13.52 -2.69 2.75
C ASN A 48 -12.51 -3.50 1.95
N GLU A 49 -11.82 -2.86 1.01
CA GLU A 49 -10.79 -3.48 0.17
C GLU A 49 -9.61 -3.96 1.01
N ILE A 50 -9.16 -3.12 1.95
CA ILE A 50 -8.07 -3.43 2.87
C ILE A 50 -8.45 -4.60 3.78
N VAL A 51 -9.63 -4.58 4.38
CA VAL A 51 -10.07 -5.63 5.29
C VAL A 51 -10.27 -6.95 4.55
N ASN A 52 -10.87 -6.91 3.35
CA ASN A 52 -11.09 -8.12 2.56
C ASN A 52 -9.78 -8.75 2.09
N SER A 53 -8.67 -8.01 2.03
CA SER A 53 -7.38 -8.58 1.63
C SER A 53 -6.79 -9.57 2.65
N PHE A 54 -7.30 -9.60 3.88
CA PHE A 54 -6.82 -10.53 4.91
C PHE A 54 -7.33 -11.96 4.70
N ASP A 55 -8.44 -12.15 3.98
CA ASP A 55 -9.03 -13.48 3.77
C ASP A 55 -8.58 -14.11 2.44
N ILE A 56 -7.90 -13.36 1.59
CA ILE A 56 -7.41 -13.85 0.29
C ILE A 56 -5.94 -14.30 0.39
N PRO A 57 -5.55 -15.36 -0.35
CA PRO A 57 -4.16 -15.84 -0.35
C PRO A 57 -3.23 -14.99 -1.22
N TYR A 58 -3.74 -13.95 -1.88
CA TYR A 58 -2.98 -13.15 -2.82
C TYR A 58 -2.14 -12.11 -2.11
N THR A 59 -0.85 -12.06 -2.44
CA THR A 59 0.08 -11.04 -1.94
C THR A 59 0.42 -10.04 -3.03
N ASN A 60 0.75 -8.81 -2.63
CA ASN A 60 1.24 -7.79 -3.56
C ASN A 60 2.70 -8.01 -4.01
N GLY A 61 3.35 -9.10 -3.59
CA GLY A 61 4.79 -9.32 -3.82
C GLY A 61 5.17 -9.33 -5.31
N CYS A 62 4.33 -9.90 -6.17
CA CYS A 62 4.56 -9.88 -7.62
C CYS A 62 4.52 -8.43 -8.18
N THR A 63 3.48 -7.69 -7.83
CA THR A 63 3.30 -6.27 -8.21
C THR A 63 4.44 -5.40 -7.70
N GLU A 64 4.87 -5.60 -6.46
CA GLU A 64 6.02 -4.92 -5.87
C GLU A 64 7.33 -5.26 -6.59
N GLY A 65 7.52 -6.52 -6.95
CA GLY A 65 8.64 -6.99 -7.75
C GLY A 65 8.74 -6.28 -9.10
N PHE A 66 7.62 -6.21 -9.83
CA PHE A 66 7.55 -5.45 -11.09
C PHE A 66 7.83 -3.96 -10.88
N ASN A 67 7.22 -3.34 -9.88
CA ASN A 67 7.45 -1.93 -9.56
C ASN A 67 8.94 -1.65 -9.24
N ASN A 68 9.61 -2.54 -8.51
CA ASN A 68 11.03 -2.42 -8.21
C ASN A 68 11.89 -2.60 -9.47
N LYS A 69 11.58 -3.58 -10.33
CA LYS A 69 12.27 -3.78 -11.61
C LYS A 69 12.15 -2.54 -12.51
N ILE A 70 10.95 -1.95 -12.60
CA ILE A 70 10.69 -0.71 -13.34
C ILE A 70 11.50 0.47 -12.76
N LYS A 71 11.54 0.62 -11.43
CA LYS A 71 12.36 1.64 -10.76
C LYS A 71 13.86 1.48 -11.08
N VAL A 72 14.36 0.24 -11.10
CA VAL A 72 15.75 -0.06 -11.49
C VAL A 72 16.02 0.31 -12.94
N ILE A 73 15.12 -0.05 -13.87
CA ILE A 73 15.23 0.34 -15.29
C ILE A 73 15.32 1.87 -15.44
N LYS A 74 14.43 2.61 -14.76
CA LYS A 74 14.44 4.08 -14.77
C LYS A 74 15.75 4.65 -14.21
N ARG A 75 16.25 4.09 -13.11
CA ARG A 75 17.50 4.53 -12.47
C ARG A 75 18.72 4.29 -13.36
N ASN A 76 18.82 3.11 -13.98
CA ASN A 76 19.93 2.74 -14.85
C ASN A 76 20.01 3.61 -16.12
N ALA A 77 18.87 4.14 -16.57
CA ALA A 77 18.81 5.06 -17.70
C ALA A 77 19.02 6.54 -17.31
N PHE A 78 19.18 6.86 -16.02
CA PHE A 78 19.17 8.22 -15.48
C PHE A 78 17.89 9.00 -15.82
N GLY A 79 16.76 8.29 -15.90
CA GLY A 79 15.46 8.82 -16.29
C GLY A 79 15.16 8.68 -17.78
N PHE A 80 13.90 8.91 -18.14
CA PHE A 80 13.42 8.88 -19.52
C PHE A 80 12.72 10.20 -19.84
N ARG A 81 13.02 10.79 -20.99
CA ARG A 81 12.35 12.00 -21.48
C ARG A 81 11.07 11.70 -22.26
N ASN A 82 11.00 10.52 -22.86
CA ASN A 82 9.87 10.05 -23.67
C ASN A 82 9.24 8.82 -23.00
N PHE A 83 7.93 8.88 -22.74
CA PHE A 83 7.19 7.80 -22.09
C PHE A 83 7.11 6.54 -22.96
N GLU A 84 6.96 6.65 -24.27
CA GLU A 84 6.90 5.50 -25.18
C GLU A 84 8.20 4.70 -25.17
N ASN A 85 9.35 5.39 -25.08
CA ASN A 85 10.64 4.72 -24.93
C ASN A 85 10.75 4.01 -23.58
N PHE A 86 10.23 4.64 -22.51
CA PHE A 86 10.20 4.01 -21.19
C PHE A 86 9.30 2.77 -21.18
N ARG A 87 8.08 2.87 -21.73
CA ARG A 87 7.13 1.78 -21.87
C ARG A 87 7.71 0.63 -22.68
N THR A 88 8.29 0.93 -23.84
CA THR A 88 8.95 -0.08 -24.69
C THR A 88 10.05 -0.81 -23.92
N ARG A 89 10.86 -0.09 -23.14
CA ARG A 89 11.90 -0.69 -22.32
C ARG A 89 11.33 -1.56 -21.19
N ILE A 90 10.25 -1.13 -20.54
CA ILE A 90 9.57 -1.93 -19.51
C ILE A 90 9.06 -3.23 -20.12
N LEU A 91 8.32 -3.17 -21.24
CA LEU A 91 7.78 -4.36 -21.90
C LEU A 91 8.90 -5.32 -22.32
N HIS A 92 9.98 -4.81 -22.89
CA HIS A 92 11.13 -5.64 -23.27
C HIS A 92 11.82 -6.30 -22.06
N CYS A 93 11.98 -5.58 -20.96
CA CYS A 93 12.73 -6.08 -19.79
C CYS A 93 11.87 -6.85 -18.79
N CYS A 94 10.55 -6.67 -18.77
CA CYS A 94 9.61 -7.25 -17.82
C CYS A 94 8.66 -8.30 -18.44
N ASN A 95 8.96 -8.78 -19.65
CA ASN A 95 8.33 -9.97 -20.20
C ASN A 95 8.62 -11.23 -19.37
#